data_AF-A0A7J2TXX5-F1
#
_entry.id   AF-A0A7J2TXX5-F1
#
_cell.length_a   1.000
_cell.length_b   1.000
_cell.length_c   1.000
_cell.angle_alpha   90.00
_cell.angle_beta   90.00
_cell.angle_gamma   90.00
#
_symmetry.space_group_name_H-M   'P 1'
#
loop_
_entity.id
_entity.type
_entity.pdbx_description
1 polymer ?
#
loop_
_entity_poly.entity_id
_entity_poly.type
_entity_poly.pdbx_seq_one_letter_code
_entity_poly.pdbx_strand_id
1 'polypeptide(L)'
;MKGDINPIIFAILAVGIVVVVIFLLSGNIGRFTTRMSIEECKQKMQTSCSSFRTTGNPVVFRDIPQTCAEDLEVSSLFKACIEGKAQQCENLCESIEIR
;
A
#
# COMPACT_ATOMS: atom_id res chain seq x y z
N MET A 1 -40.23 -2.26 -42.88
CA MET A 1 -38.94 -1.57 -42.75
C MET A 1 -37.90 -2.61 -42.38
N LYS A 2 -37.16 -3.15 -43.36
CA LYS A 2 -35.99 -4.00 -43.10
C LYS A 2 -34.84 -3.04 -42.85
N GLY A 3 -34.47 -2.86 -41.58
CA GLY A 3 -33.28 -2.11 -41.23
C GLY A 3 -32.08 -2.91 -41.69
N ASP A 4 -31.50 -2.52 -42.82
CA ASP A 4 -30.21 -3.02 -43.27
C ASP A 4 -29.14 -2.49 -42.30
N ILE A 5 -29.02 -3.16 -41.15
CA ILE A 5 -27.93 -2.92 -40.21
C ILE A 5 -26.68 -3.46 -40.91
N ASN A 6 -25.98 -2.54 -41.57
CA ASN A 6 -24.76 -2.80 -42.30
C ASN A 6 -23.78 -3.55 -41.37
N PRO A 7 -23.27 -4.75 -41.73
CA PRO A 7 -22.44 -5.59 -40.86
C PRO A 7 -21.21 -4.86 -40.30
N ILE A 8 -20.75 -3.82 -40.99
CA ILE A 8 -19.69 -2.91 -40.57
C ILE A 8 -20.04 -2.20 -39.25
N ILE A 9 -21.29 -1.76 -39.08
CA ILE A 9 -21.76 -1.06 -37.88
C ILE A 9 -21.75 -2.02 -36.68
N PHE A 10 -22.15 -3.27 -36.91
CA PHE A 10 -22.12 -4.31 -35.87
C PHE A 10 -20.68 -4.63 -35.44
N ALA A 11 -19.75 -4.70 -36.38
CA ALA A 11 -18.33 -4.89 -36.09
C ALA A 11 -17.74 -3.74 -35.26
N ILE A 12 -18.07 -2.48 -35.58
CA ILE A 12 -17.61 -1.31 -34.83
C ILE A 12 -18.17 -1.32 -33.40
N LEU A 13 -19.46 -1.65 -33.23
CA LEU A 13 -20.09 -1.78 -31.92
C LEU A 13 -19.44 -2.90 -31.08
N ALA A 14 -19.18 -4.06 -31.69
CA ALA A 14 -18.53 -5.18 -31.01
C ALA A 14 -17.11 -4.83 -30.55
N VAL A 15 -16.33 -4.15 -31.38
CA VAL A 15 -14.98 -3.67 -31.01
C VAL A 15 -15.05 -2.66 -29.87
N GLY A 16 -16.01 -1.73 -29.90
CA GLY A 16 -16.22 -0.78 -28.81
C GLY A 16 -16.53 -1.45 -27.47
N ILE A 17 -17.39 -2.47 -27.47
CA ILE A 17 -17.73 -3.25 -26.26
C ILE A 17 -16.50 -3.99 -25.73
N VAL A 18 -15.72 -4.63 -26.60
CA VAL A 18 -14.49 -5.35 -26.21
C VAL A 18 -13.47 -4.41 -25.57
N VAL A 19 -13.27 -3.21 -26.14
CA VAL A 19 -12.37 -2.21 -25.56
C VAL A 19 -12.84 -1.76 -24.18
N VAL A 20 -14.14 -1.51 -23.99
CA VAL A 20 -14.70 -1.14 -22.68
C VAL A 20 -14.56 -2.27 -21.65
N VAL A 21 -14.80 -3.51 -22.05
CA VAL A 21 -14.63 -4.69 -21.17
C VAL A 21 -13.16 -4.87 -20.78
N ILE A 22 -12.22 -4.72 -21.71
CA ILE A 22 -10.78 -4.76 -21.40
C ILE A 22 -10.41 -3.59 -20.47
N PHE A 23 -10.94 -2.39 -20.69
CA PHE A 23 -10.67 -1.24 -19.82
C PHE A 23 -11.27 -1.42 -18.42
N LEU A 24 -12.46 -2.02 -18.29
CA LEU A 24 -13.07 -2.38 -17.00
C LEU A 24 -12.30 -3.49 -16.29
N LEU A 25 -11.86 -4.53 -17.01
CA LEU A 25 -11.03 -5.59 -16.45
C LEU A 25 -9.65 -5.07 -16.03
N SER A 26 -9.05 -4.16 -16.81
CA SER A 26 -7.76 -3.51 -16.49
C SER A 26 -7.90 -2.50 -15.35
N GLY A 27 -9.04 -1.81 -15.26
CA GLY A 27 -9.37 -0.91 -14.15
C GLY A 27 -9.59 -1.65 -12.83
N ASN A 28 -10.06 -2.90 -12.88
CA ASN A 28 -10.19 -3.78 -11.71
C ASN A 28 -8.88 -4.48 -11.29
N ILE A 29 -7.79 -4.31 -12.04
CA ILE A 29 -6.42 -4.65 -11.61
C ILE A 29 -5.79 -3.45 -10.87
N GLY A 30 -6.54 -2.36 -10.67
CA GLY A 30 -6.19 -1.28 -9.78
C GLY A 30 -6.60 -1.59 -8.34
N ARG A 31 -5.61 -1.79 -7.47
CA ARG A 31 -5.70 -1.93 -6.00
C ARG A 31 -5.91 -3.35 -5.47
N PHE A 32 -5.03 -4.27 -5.85
CA PHE A 32 -4.36 -4.98 -4.76
C PHE A 32 -3.42 -3.97 -4.08
N THR A 33 -4.00 -3.10 -3.23
CA THR A 33 -3.33 -2.80 -1.98
C THR A 33 -3.25 -4.15 -1.31
N THR A 34 -2.16 -4.89 -1.54
CA THR A 34 -1.84 -6.04 -0.70
C THR A 34 -1.88 -5.46 0.70
N ARG A 35 -2.97 -5.71 1.43
CA ARG A 35 -3.07 -5.36 2.83
C ARG A 35 -1.91 -6.12 3.45
N MET A 36 -0.81 -5.41 3.69
CA MET A 36 0.31 -5.95 4.45
C MET A 36 -0.32 -6.47 5.73
N SER A 37 -0.15 -7.76 6.00
CA SER A 37 -0.76 -8.32 7.19
C SER A 37 -0.17 -7.62 8.42
N ILE A 38 -0.91 -7.61 9.54
CA ILE A 38 -0.41 -7.03 10.79
C ILE A 38 0.94 -7.68 11.17
N GLU A 39 1.11 -8.97 10.87
CA GLU A 39 2.36 -9.71 11.08
C GLU A 39 3.50 -9.22 10.19
N GLU A 40 3.27 -9.03 8.88
CA GLU A 40 4.27 -8.49 7.95
C GLU A 40 4.67 -7.06 8.35
N CYS A 41 3.69 -6.27 8.76
CA CYS A 41 3.88 -4.92 9.26
C CYS A 41 4.75 -4.93 10.53
N LYS A 42 4.45 -5.79 11.51
CA LYS A 42 5.25 -5.98 12.73
C LYS A 42 6.68 -6.40 12.38
N GLN A 43 6.84 -7.37 11.49
CA GLN A 43 8.16 -7.87 11.07
C GLN A 43 8.99 -6.78 10.37
N LYS A 44 8.36 -5.98 9.49
CA LYS A 44 9.01 -4.86 8.81
C LYS A 44 9.41 -3.76 9.80
N MET A 45 8.57 -3.48 10.79
CA MET A 45 8.87 -2.54 11.86
C MET A 45 10.03 -3.02 12.74
N GLN A 46 10.03 -4.29 13.13
CA GLN A 46 11.12 -4.92 13.89
C GLN A 46 12.45 -4.90 13.12
N THR A 47 12.41 -5.18 11.81
CA THR A 47 13.60 -5.12 10.94
C THR A 47 14.17 -3.70 10.87
N SER A 48 13.28 -2.70 10.77
CA SER A 48 13.67 -1.29 10.78
C SER A 48 14.23 -0.86 12.14
N CYS A 49 13.67 -1.38 13.24
CA CYS A 49 14.19 -1.19 14.58
C CYS A 49 15.59 -1.78 14.79
N SER A 50 15.83 -2.99 14.30
CA SER A 50 17.16 -3.60 14.30
C SER A 50 18.17 -2.74 13.53
N SER A 51 17.78 -2.30 12.33
CA SER A 51 18.62 -1.42 11.49
C SER A 51 18.88 -0.06 12.16
N PHE A 52 17.87 0.52 12.81
CA PHE A 52 17.99 1.76 13.55
C PHE A 52 18.94 1.62 14.74
N ARG A 53 18.90 0.51 15.50
CA ARG A 53 19.85 0.27 16.60
C ARG A 53 21.29 0.19 16.11
N THR A 54 21.53 -0.36 14.92
CA THR A 54 22.88 -0.45 14.35
C THR A 54 23.36 0.88 13.77
N THR A 55 22.48 1.63 13.10
CA THR A 55 22.86 2.82 12.32
C THR A 55 22.58 4.15 13.01
N GLY A 56 21.71 4.16 14.02
CA GLY A 56 21.16 5.36 14.65
C GLY A 56 20.30 6.23 13.72
N ASN A 57 19.96 5.74 12.51
CA ASN A 57 19.36 6.57 11.48
C ASN A 57 17.83 6.37 11.41
N PRO A 58 17.01 7.37 11.78
CA PRO A 58 15.55 7.27 11.77
C PRO A 58 14.95 7.15 10.35
N VAL A 59 15.75 7.38 9.29
CA VAL A 59 15.31 7.23 7.90
C VAL A 59 14.87 5.80 7.58
N VAL A 60 15.36 4.78 8.30
CA VAL A 60 14.96 3.38 8.10
C VAL A 60 13.46 3.14 8.30
N PHE A 61 12.75 4.02 9.01
CA PHE A 61 11.31 3.93 9.22
C PHE A 61 10.49 4.59 8.11
N ARG A 62 11.09 5.40 7.23
CA ARG A 62 10.37 6.08 6.14
C ARG A 62 9.78 5.13 5.11
N ASP A 63 10.36 3.94 4.95
CA ASP A 63 9.89 2.90 4.03
C ASP A 63 8.69 2.11 4.57
N ILE A 64 8.25 2.40 5.81
CA ILE A 64 7.07 1.80 6.41
C ILE A 64 5.85 2.69 6.12
N PRO A 65 4.76 2.13 5.56
CA PRO A 65 3.54 2.89 5.32
C PRO A 65 2.88 3.29 6.64
N GLN A 66 2.31 4.49 6.72
CA GLN A 66 1.64 4.97 7.94
C GLN A 66 0.47 4.07 8.36
N THR A 67 -0.23 3.45 7.40
CA THR A 67 -1.31 2.50 7.67
C THR A 67 -0.84 1.31 8.52
N CYS A 68 0.41 0.87 8.36
CA CYS A 68 1.00 -0.18 9.19
C CYS A 68 1.17 0.28 10.65
N ALA A 69 1.58 1.54 10.87
CA ALA A 69 1.65 2.09 12.22
C ALA A 69 0.25 2.31 12.84
N GLU A 70 -0.77 2.58 12.03
CA GLU A 70 -2.17 2.65 12.48
C GLU A 70 -2.72 1.27 12.88
N ASP A 71 -2.47 0.24 12.08
CA ASP A 71 -2.87 -1.14 12.38
C ASP A 71 -2.19 -1.70 13.65
N LEU A 72 -0.99 -1.22 13.98
CA LEU A 72 -0.25 -1.57 15.20
C LEU A 72 -0.54 -0.63 16.39
N GLU A 73 -1.44 0.35 16.24
CA GLU A 73 -1.79 1.34 17.25
C GLU A 73 -0.60 2.19 17.76
N VAL A 74 0.42 2.37 16.94
CA VAL A 74 1.63 3.15 17.26
C VAL A 74 1.83 4.35 16.32
N SER A 75 0.79 4.78 15.61
CA SER A 75 0.88 5.83 14.58
C SER A 75 1.45 7.15 15.10
N SER A 76 1.17 7.51 16.35
CA SER A 76 1.71 8.71 17.01
C SER A 76 3.22 8.63 17.23
N LEU A 77 3.71 7.50 17.76
CA LEU A 77 5.14 7.23 17.95
C LEU A 77 5.87 7.12 16.62
N PHE A 78 5.24 6.47 15.64
CA PHE A 78 5.78 6.32 14.29
C PHE A 78 5.94 7.68 13.61
N LYS A 79 4.90 8.51 13.65
CA LYS A 79 4.93 9.86 13.11
C LYS A 79 5.99 10.72 13.80
N ALA A 80 6.09 10.66 15.12
CA ALA A 80 7.13 11.36 15.87
C ALA A 80 8.55 10.89 15.50
N CYS A 81 8.74 9.58 15.28
CA CYS A 81 10.00 9.01 14.83
C CYS A 81 10.44 9.52 13.44
N ILE A 82 9.53 9.53 12.45
CA ILE A 82 9.85 10.00 11.09
C ILE A 82 9.96 11.54 10.98
N GLU A 83 9.28 12.28 11.85
CA GLU A 83 9.27 13.76 11.87
C GLU A 83 10.40 14.35 12.73
N GLY A 84 10.90 13.64 13.76
CA GLY A 84 12.04 14.15 14.51
C GLY A 84 12.31 13.51 15.87
N LYS A 85 13.61 13.22 16.04
CA LYS A 85 14.35 12.71 17.21
C LYS A 85 14.44 11.17 17.28
N ALA A 86 15.68 10.69 17.22
CA ALA A 86 16.08 9.28 17.40
C ALA A 86 15.43 8.63 18.63
N GLN A 87 15.25 9.39 19.71
CA GLN A 87 14.60 8.94 20.95
C GLN A 87 13.14 8.49 20.76
N GLN A 88 12.40 9.11 19.84
CA GLN A 88 11.04 8.69 19.51
C GLN A 88 11.02 7.36 18.74
N CYS A 89 12.06 7.12 17.94
CA CYS A 89 12.26 5.84 17.27
C CYS A 89 12.66 4.72 18.25
N GLU A 90 13.42 5.03 19.30
CA GLU A 90 13.69 4.08 20.38
C GLU A 90 12.40 3.67 21.09
N ASN A 91 11.58 4.64 21.52
CA ASN A 91 10.29 4.38 22.15
C ASN A 91 9.32 3.59 21.25
N LEU A 92 9.32 3.90 19.94
CA LEU A 92 8.57 3.14 18.94
C LEU A 92 9.01 1.67 18.91
N CYS A 93 10.32 1.42 18.90
CA CYS A 93 10.87 0.08 18.84
C CYS A 93 10.58 -0.73 20.09
N GLU A 94 10.71 -0.13 21.27
CA GLU A 94 10.33 -0.78 22.52
C GLU A 94 8.84 -1.15 22.54
N SER A 95 7.95 -0.26 22.08
CA SER A 95 6.52 -0.54 21.99
C SER A 95 6.19 -1.70 21.03
N ILE A 96 7.01 -1.92 20.01
CA ILE A 96 6.84 -2.98 19.01
C ILE A 96 7.36 -4.33 19.51
N GLU A 97 8.43 -4.33 20.31
CA GLU A 97 9.05 -5.54 20.86
C GLU A 97 8.31 -6.12 22.07
N ILE A 98 7.56 -5.29 22.81
CA ILE A 98 6.78 -5.70 23.99
C ILE A 98 5.40 -6.27 23.60
N ARG A 99 4.88 -5.92 22.42
CA ARG A 99 3.67 -6.52 21.82
C ARG A 99 4.00 -7.80 21.05
#